data_AF-A0AB34GGK0-F1
#
_entry.id   AF-A0AB34GGK0-F1
#
_cell.length_a   1.000
_cell.length_b   1.000
_cell.length_c   1.000
_cell.angle_alpha   90.00
_cell.angle_beta   90.00
_cell.angle_gamma   90.00
#
_symmetry.space_group_name_H-M   'P 1'
#
loop_
_entity.id
_entity.type
_entity.pdbx_description
1 polymer ?
#
loop_
_entity_poly.entity_id
_entity_poly.type
_entity_poly.pdbx_seq_one_letter_code
_entity_poly.pdbx_strand_id
1 'polypeptide(L)'
;MENILLERCRGKRSDQIEQCFKSVRVFTFSVGQHNYDRGPIQWMACENKGYYYEIPSIGAIRINTQEYLDVLGRPMVLAGDKAKQVQWTNVYLDALELGLVITGTLPVFNITGQNENKTNLKESLRLFLIIFQLCPNGYYFAIDPNGYVLLHPNLQPKPIGVGIPTINLRKRRPNVQNPKSQEPVTLDFLDAELENDIKVEVSAISQLERHPQIRNKMIDGESGEKTFRTLVKSQDEVRIKSGLFLNKNRYIDKGNRTYTWTPVNGTDYSLALVLPTYSFYYIKAKIEETITQARYSETLKPDNFEESGYTFIAPRDYCNDLKISDNNTEFLLNFNELIDRKTPNNPSCNTDLINRVLLDAGFTNELVQNYWSKQKNIKGVKARFVVTDGGITRVYPKEAGENWQENPETYEDSFYKRSLDNDNYVFTAPYFNKSGPGAYESGIMVSKAVEIYIQGKLLKPAVVGIKIDVNSWIENFTKTSIRDPCAGPVCDCKRNSDVMDCVILDDGGFLLMANHDDYTNQVCT
;
A
#
# COMPACT_ATOMS: atom_id res chain seq x y z
N MET A 1 -44.13 13.71 13.31
CA MET A 1 -43.44 12.86 14.30
C MET A 1 -44.43 12.20 15.28
N GLU A 2 -45.55 12.87 15.63
CA GLU A 2 -46.65 12.27 16.41
C GLU A 2 -47.24 10.99 15.77
N ASN A 3 -47.39 10.95 14.44
CA ASN A 3 -47.99 9.79 13.76
C ASN A 3 -47.18 8.48 13.84
N ILE A 4 -45.86 8.54 14.02
CA ILE A 4 -45.00 7.33 14.08
C ILE A 4 -45.08 6.67 15.46
N LEU A 5 -45.28 7.46 16.52
CA LEU A 5 -45.46 6.98 17.89
C LEU A 5 -46.88 6.44 18.13
N LEU A 6 -47.90 7.04 17.49
CA LEU A 6 -49.30 6.67 17.64
C LEU A 6 -49.66 5.33 16.97
N GLU A 7 -49.03 4.95 15.85
CA GLU A 7 -49.34 3.68 15.17
C GLU A 7 -48.85 2.44 15.93
N ARG A 8 -47.76 2.52 16.71
CA ARG A 8 -47.22 1.38 17.46
C ARG A 8 -48.00 1.00 18.72
N CYS A 9 -48.85 1.89 19.21
CA CYS A 9 -49.54 1.74 20.50
C CYS A 9 -51.03 1.41 20.36
N ARG A 10 -51.56 1.24 19.13
CA ARG A 10 -52.98 1.01 18.88
C ARG A 10 -53.39 -0.41 19.34
N GLY A 11 -54.14 -0.50 20.45
CA GLY A 11 -54.80 -1.73 20.90
C GLY A 11 -54.23 -2.44 22.14
N LYS A 12 -53.31 -1.84 22.90
CA LYS A 12 -52.79 -2.44 24.17
C LYS A 12 -53.47 -1.84 25.41
N ARG A 13 -53.61 -2.64 26.49
CA ARG A 13 -54.25 -2.24 27.77
C ARG A 13 -53.43 -1.17 28.52
N SER A 14 -54.11 -0.36 29.34
CA SER A 14 -53.60 0.68 30.25
C SER A 14 -52.19 0.42 30.80
N ASP A 15 -51.98 -0.75 31.39
CA ASP A 15 -50.74 -1.07 32.12
C ASP A 15 -49.58 -1.46 31.17
N GLN A 16 -49.88 -1.76 29.90
CA GLN A 16 -48.90 -2.00 28.84
C GLN A 16 -48.58 -0.75 28.01
N ILE A 17 -49.32 0.35 28.19
CA ILE A 17 -49.08 1.63 27.50
C ILE A 17 -47.92 2.38 28.17
N GLU A 18 -47.85 2.39 29.50
CA GLU A 18 -46.76 3.00 30.27
C GLU A 18 -45.41 2.29 30.02
N GLN A 19 -45.50 0.99 29.73
CA GLN A 19 -44.39 0.13 29.36
C GLN A 19 -44.19 -0.01 27.84
N CYS A 20 -44.93 0.75 27.02
CA CYS A 20 -44.69 0.92 25.59
C CYS A 20 -43.50 1.89 25.36
N PHE A 21 -42.43 1.56 26.09
CA PHE A 21 -41.02 1.82 25.88
C PHE A 21 -40.58 3.25 25.57
N LYS A 22 -40.09 3.94 26.60
CA LYS A 22 -39.00 4.93 26.50
C LYS A 22 -37.69 4.24 26.01
N SER A 23 -37.75 3.51 24.90
CA SER A 23 -36.61 2.86 24.23
C SER A 23 -35.78 3.88 23.45
N VAL A 24 -36.40 5.01 23.10
CA VAL A 24 -35.77 6.14 22.43
C VAL A 24 -35.50 7.22 23.47
N ARG A 25 -34.30 7.80 23.43
CA ARG A 25 -33.96 9.00 24.20
C ARG A 25 -34.14 10.23 23.32
N VAL A 26 -34.80 11.27 23.84
CA VAL A 26 -35.00 12.53 23.11
C VAL A 26 -34.14 13.61 23.73
N PHE A 27 -33.22 14.16 22.93
CA PHE A 27 -32.39 15.30 23.30
C PHE A 27 -32.92 16.55 22.60
N THR A 28 -33.11 17.64 23.35
CA THR A 28 -33.64 18.90 22.80
C THR A 28 -32.61 20.01 22.94
N PHE A 29 -32.37 20.75 21.84
CA PHE A 29 -31.42 21.85 21.79
C PHE A 29 -32.15 23.17 21.55
N SER A 30 -31.98 24.14 22.44
CA SER A 30 -32.41 25.53 22.23
C SER A 30 -31.24 26.32 21.64
N VAL A 31 -31.37 26.82 20.41
CA VAL A 31 -30.24 27.42 19.67
C VAL A 31 -30.49 28.90 19.40
N GLY A 32 -29.47 29.72 19.67
CA GLY A 32 -29.49 31.15 19.46
C GLY A 32 -30.19 31.92 20.59
N GLN A 33 -30.09 33.24 20.51
CA GLN A 33 -30.74 34.13 21.47
C GLN A 33 -32.17 34.40 21.01
N HIS A 34 -33.15 33.88 21.74
CA HIS A 34 -34.57 34.04 21.45
C HIS A 34 -35.40 34.12 22.73
N ASN A 35 -36.59 34.71 22.61
CA ASN A 35 -37.56 34.83 23.69
C ASN A 35 -38.68 33.77 23.63
N TYR A 36 -38.59 32.78 22.73
CA TYR A 36 -39.54 31.66 22.70
C TYR A 36 -39.47 30.84 23.99
N ASP A 37 -40.63 30.32 24.41
CA ASP A 37 -40.75 29.49 25.60
C ASP A 37 -39.98 28.16 25.43
N ARG A 38 -39.21 27.81 26.46
CA ARG A 38 -38.35 26.62 26.53
C ARG A 38 -38.99 25.51 27.37
N GLY A 39 -40.06 25.79 28.10
CA GLY A 39 -40.74 24.83 28.96
C GLY A 39 -41.16 23.55 28.23
N PRO A 40 -41.81 23.63 27.04
CA PRO A 40 -42.22 22.44 26.30
C PRO A 40 -41.06 21.55 25.85
N ILE A 41 -39.96 22.13 25.37
CA ILE A 41 -38.79 21.34 24.91
C ILE A 41 -38.04 20.71 26.09
N GLN A 42 -37.97 21.41 27.23
CA GLN A 42 -37.43 20.82 28.46
C GLN A 42 -38.29 19.65 28.94
N TRP A 43 -39.62 19.80 28.91
CA TRP A 43 -40.55 18.73 29.25
C TRP A 43 -40.36 17.51 28.34
N MET A 44 -40.21 17.70 27.02
CA MET A 44 -39.95 16.60 26.07
C MET A 44 -38.67 15.83 26.41
N ALA A 45 -37.58 16.52 26.74
CA ALA A 45 -36.32 15.85 27.12
C ALA A 45 -36.44 15.08 28.44
N CYS A 46 -37.07 15.69 29.45
CA CYS A 46 -37.32 15.08 30.76
C CYS A 46 -38.19 13.81 30.63
N GLU A 47 -39.29 13.88 29.89
CA GLU A 47 -40.21 12.76 29.73
C GLU A 47 -39.52 11.56 29.04
N ASN A 48 -38.61 11.80 28.10
CA ASN A 48 -37.97 10.76 27.30
C ASN A 48 -36.56 10.35 27.78
N LYS A 49 -36.20 10.61 29.05
CA LYS A 49 -34.89 10.22 29.63
C LYS A 49 -33.68 10.72 28.82
N GLY A 50 -33.82 11.84 28.13
CA GLY A 50 -32.73 12.50 27.42
C GLY A 50 -32.15 13.64 28.24
N TYR A 51 -31.78 14.73 27.56
CA TYR A 51 -31.24 15.92 28.19
C TYR A 51 -31.52 17.17 27.35
N TYR A 52 -31.53 18.32 28.02
CA TYR A 52 -31.75 19.63 27.42
C TYR A 52 -30.43 20.40 27.37
N TYR A 53 -30.11 20.99 26.21
CA TYR A 53 -28.93 21.82 26.02
C TYR A 53 -29.29 23.18 25.43
N GLU A 54 -28.58 24.23 25.83
CA GLU A 54 -28.74 25.58 25.29
C GLU A 54 -27.46 26.04 24.59
N ILE A 55 -27.57 26.42 23.32
CA ILE A 55 -26.44 26.88 22.49
C ILE A 55 -26.66 28.36 22.15
N PRO A 56 -26.22 29.31 22.99
CA PRO A 56 -26.45 30.73 22.74
C PRO A 56 -25.51 31.30 21.66
N SER A 57 -24.35 30.68 21.44
CA SER A 57 -23.29 31.20 20.57
C SER A 57 -22.46 30.08 19.94
N ILE A 58 -21.65 30.44 18.93
CA ILE A 58 -20.76 29.51 18.23
C ILE A 58 -19.76 28.84 19.20
N GLY A 59 -19.28 29.56 20.22
CA GLY A 59 -18.34 29.03 21.21
C GLY A 59 -18.93 27.91 22.09
N ALA A 60 -20.26 27.90 22.27
CA ALA A 60 -20.95 26.88 23.06
C ALA A 60 -21.24 25.59 22.28
N ILE A 61 -21.17 25.62 20.94
CA ILE A 61 -21.51 24.47 20.09
C ILE A 61 -20.65 23.25 20.44
N ARG A 62 -19.32 23.43 20.52
CA ARG A 62 -18.38 22.31 20.68
C ARG A 62 -18.63 21.49 21.95
N ILE A 63 -18.95 22.16 23.06
CA ILE A 63 -19.15 21.50 24.36
C ILE A 63 -20.49 20.78 24.39
N ASN A 64 -21.57 21.50 24.08
CA ASN A 64 -22.93 20.99 24.22
C ASN A 64 -23.28 19.88 23.22
N THR A 65 -22.61 19.86 22.06
CA THR A 65 -22.82 18.80 21.05
C THR A 65 -22.08 17.49 21.37
N GLN A 66 -21.14 17.49 22.33
CA GLN A 66 -20.40 16.29 22.75
C GLN A 66 -20.92 15.70 24.07
N GLU A 67 -21.54 16.53 24.91
CA GLU A 67 -21.97 16.20 26.27
C GLU A 67 -23.10 15.15 26.36
N TYR A 68 -23.80 14.84 25.26
CA TYR A 68 -24.82 13.79 25.24
C TYR A 68 -24.24 12.39 25.56
N LEU A 69 -22.95 12.18 25.33
CA LEU A 69 -22.25 10.94 25.66
C LEU A 69 -22.29 10.63 27.17
N ASP A 70 -22.31 11.64 28.04
CA ASP A 70 -22.40 11.46 29.50
C ASP A 70 -23.74 10.82 29.90
N VAL A 71 -24.80 11.11 29.15
CA VAL A 71 -26.15 10.55 29.36
C VAL A 71 -26.23 9.13 28.80
N LEU A 72 -25.58 8.88 27.66
CA LEU A 72 -25.50 7.56 27.04
C LEU A 72 -24.60 6.59 27.82
N GLY A 73 -23.57 7.09 28.51
CA GLY A 73 -22.65 6.28 29.32
C GLY A 73 -23.28 5.73 30.61
N ARG A 74 -24.39 6.31 31.12
CA ARG A 74 -24.98 5.92 32.42
C ARG A 74 -25.29 4.41 32.56
N PRO A 75 -25.93 3.73 31.60
CA PRO A 75 -26.17 2.29 31.69
C PRO A 75 -24.88 1.47 31.63
N MET A 76 -23.85 1.95 30.92
CA MET A 76 -22.55 1.30 30.82
C MET A 76 -21.84 1.29 32.18
N VAL A 77 -21.88 2.41 32.91
CA VAL A 77 -21.34 2.51 34.29
C VAL A 77 -22.05 1.53 35.23
N LEU A 78 -23.37 1.41 35.13
CA LEU A 78 -24.18 0.51 35.96
C LEU A 78 -23.93 -0.98 35.68
N ALA A 79 -23.43 -1.32 34.49
CA ALA A 79 -23.07 -2.69 34.13
C ALA A 79 -21.77 -3.18 34.83
N GLY A 80 -21.03 -2.27 35.48
CA GLY A 80 -19.85 -2.60 36.28
C GLY A 80 -18.74 -3.25 35.45
N ASP A 81 -18.14 -4.33 35.96
CA ASP A 81 -17.01 -4.99 35.30
C ASP A 81 -17.36 -5.61 33.93
N LYS A 82 -18.64 -5.91 33.66
CA LYS A 82 -19.06 -6.39 32.33
C LYS A 82 -18.86 -5.36 31.22
N ALA A 83 -18.86 -4.07 31.56
CA ALA A 83 -18.62 -2.98 30.61
C ALA A 83 -17.14 -2.61 30.45
N LYS A 84 -16.25 -3.15 31.29
CA LYS A 84 -14.81 -2.92 31.19
C LYS A 84 -14.19 -3.85 30.14
N GLN A 85 -14.53 -3.60 28.89
CA GLN A 85 -13.95 -4.30 27.74
C GLN A 85 -13.05 -3.33 26.99
N VAL A 86 -11.88 -3.82 26.55
CA VAL A 86 -10.98 -3.03 25.72
C VAL A 86 -11.60 -2.94 24.32
N GLN A 87 -11.81 -1.72 23.84
CA GLN A 87 -12.26 -1.47 22.47
C GLN A 87 -11.17 -0.77 21.69
N TRP A 88 -10.95 -1.22 20.45
CA TRP A 88 -9.95 -0.64 19.56
C TRP A 88 -10.61 0.34 18.58
N THR A 89 -9.98 1.49 18.38
CA THR A 89 -10.43 2.47 17.38
C THR A 89 -10.07 2.03 15.96
N ASN A 90 -10.74 2.62 14.96
CA ASN A 90 -10.27 2.61 13.58
C ASN A 90 -8.88 3.26 13.46
N VAL A 91 -8.21 3.04 12.34
CA VAL A 91 -6.92 3.68 12.04
C VAL A 91 -7.11 5.20 11.88
N TYR A 92 -6.29 6.00 12.54
CA TYR A 92 -6.30 7.45 12.41
C TYR A 92 -4.88 8.03 12.49
N LEU A 93 -4.73 9.30 12.08
CA LEU A 93 -3.47 10.02 12.20
C LEU A 93 -3.26 10.52 13.62
N ASP A 94 -2.15 10.13 14.23
CA ASP A 94 -1.82 10.56 15.58
C ASP A 94 -1.68 12.08 15.68
N ALA A 95 -2.14 12.63 16.81
CA ALA A 95 -2.11 14.05 17.09
C ALA A 95 -0.68 14.60 17.27
N LEU A 96 0.28 13.73 17.64
CA LEU A 96 1.71 14.06 17.76
C LEU A 96 2.50 13.69 16.50
N GLU A 97 1.82 13.44 15.38
CA GLU A 97 2.42 13.15 14.08
C GLU A 97 3.29 11.87 14.06
N LEU A 98 3.00 10.89 14.93
CA LEU A 98 3.63 9.56 14.89
C LEU A 98 3.29 8.74 13.64
N GLY A 99 2.22 9.11 12.93
CA GLY A 99 1.71 8.42 11.75
C GLY A 99 0.34 7.78 11.99
N LEU A 100 0.06 6.69 11.27
CA LEU A 100 -1.18 5.92 11.42
C LEU A 100 -1.12 5.08 12.69
N VAL A 101 -2.13 5.21 13.55
CA VAL A 101 -2.21 4.51 14.84
C VAL A 101 -3.62 3.99 15.11
N ILE A 102 -3.71 3.06 16.05
CA ILE A 102 -4.96 2.62 16.69
C ILE A 102 -4.82 2.78 18.20
N THR A 103 -5.94 3.06 18.88
CA THR A 103 -5.97 3.22 20.32
C THR A 103 -6.89 2.20 20.96
N GLY A 104 -6.36 1.45 21.92
CA GLY A 104 -7.15 0.61 22.83
C GLY A 104 -7.71 1.47 23.95
N THR A 105 -9.03 1.52 24.07
CA THR A 105 -9.73 2.32 25.09
C THR A 105 -10.39 1.42 26.12
N LEU A 106 -10.38 1.85 27.39
CA LEU A 106 -11.05 1.18 28.50
C LEU A 106 -11.71 2.25 29.39
N PRO A 107 -13.03 2.15 29.66
CA PRO A 107 -13.69 3.16 30.47
C PRO A 107 -13.32 3.03 31.96
N VAL A 108 -13.11 4.18 32.60
CA VAL A 108 -12.88 4.28 34.06
C VAL A 108 -14.14 4.87 34.70
N PHE A 109 -14.64 4.19 35.74
CA PHE A 109 -15.86 4.60 36.42
C PHE A 109 -15.56 5.28 37.75
N ASN A 110 -16.37 6.28 38.11
CA ASN A 110 -16.29 6.92 39.41
C ASN A 110 -16.94 6.02 40.47
N ILE A 111 -16.13 5.51 41.39
CA ILE A 111 -16.52 4.58 42.45
C ILE A 111 -16.21 5.23 43.80
N THR A 112 -17.01 6.22 44.21
CA THR A 112 -16.92 6.82 45.54
C THR A 112 -17.75 6.01 46.54
N GLY A 113 -17.10 5.47 47.58
CA GLY A 113 -17.75 4.72 48.67
C GLY A 113 -17.71 3.20 48.57
N GLN A 114 -17.03 2.63 47.56
CA GLN A 114 -16.75 1.20 47.46
C GLN A 114 -15.24 0.98 47.66
N ASN A 115 -14.88 0.19 48.67
CA ASN A 115 -13.50 -0.23 48.89
C ASN A 115 -13.12 -1.27 47.84
N GLU A 116 -12.30 -0.90 46.86
CA GLU A 116 -11.27 -1.79 46.33
C GLU A 116 -10.27 -1.05 45.42
N ASN A 117 -8.99 -1.30 45.71
CA ASN A 117 -7.84 -0.97 44.86
C ASN A 117 -7.87 -1.84 43.60
N LYS A 118 -7.74 -1.23 42.41
CA LYS A 118 -7.12 -1.85 41.23
C LYS A 118 -6.73 -0.76 40.23
N THR A 119 -5.51 -0.27 40.36
CA THR A 119 -4.75 0.24 39.22
C THR A 119 -4.21 -0.95 38.42
N ASN A 120 -4.19 -0.82 37.09
CA ASN A 120 -3.18 -1.38 36.19
C ASN A 120 -3.46 -0.85 34.79
N LEU A 121 -2.74 0.20 34.36
CA LEU A 121 -2.55 0.47 32.93
C LEU A 121 -1.64 -0.63 32.39
N LYS A 122 -2.09 -1.39 31.39
CA LYS A 122 -1.23 -2.30 30.63
C LYS A 122 -0.75 -1.59 29.37
N GLU A 123 0.54 -1.77 29.11
CA GLU A 123 1.32 -1.23 28.00
C GLU A 123 0.76 -1.61 26.63
N SER A 124 1.04 -0.74 25.66
CA SER A 124 0.67 -0.84 24.25
C SER A 124 1.29 -2.08 23.59
N LEU A 125 0.44 -2.95 23.04
CA LEU A 125 0.86 -4.04 22.15
C LEU A 125 1.39 -3.45 20.83
N ARG A 126 2.67 -3.66 20.54
CA ARG A 126 3.26 -3.45 19.21
C ARG A 126 3.23 -4.79 18.47
N LEU A 127 2.40 -4.89 17.44
CA LEU A 127 2.37 -6.05 16.56
C LEU A 127 3.57 -5.95 15.60
N PHE A 128 4.55 -6.85 15.70
CA PHE A 128 5.61 -7.00 14.71
C PHE A 128 5.15 -8.01 13.65
N LEU A 129 4.85 -7.54 12.45
CA LEU A 129 4.68 -8.40 11.27
C LEU A 129 5.99 -8.39 10.49
N ILE A 130 6.62 -9.56 10.34
CA ILE A 130 7.85 -9.70 9.55
C ILE A 130 7.45 -9.94 8.08
N ILE A 131 7.60 -8.93 7.24
CA ILE A 131 7.25 -8.99 5.80
C ILE A 131 8.36 -9.67 4.98
N PHE A 132 9.62 -9.58 5.41
CA PHE A 132 10.80 -9.96 4.61
C PHE A 132 10.96 -11.44 4.25
N GLN A 133 10.14 -12.34 4.83
CA GLN A 133 10.14 -13.75 4.44
C GLN A 133 9.21 -14.03 3.25
N LEU A 134 8.39 -13.06 2.86
CA LEU A 134 7.45 -13.16 1.76
C LEU A 134 8.06 -12.54 0.49
N CYS A 135 7.79 -13.16 -0.66
CA CYS A 135 8.07 -12.59 -1.98
C CYS A 135 7.40 -11.21 -2.12
N PRO A 136 7.87 -10.29 -2.98
CA PRO A 136 7.28 -8.95 -3.13
C PRO A 136 5.78 -8.87 -3.45
N ASN A 137 5.26 -9.94 -4.04
CA ASN A 137 3.85 -10.06 -4.36
C ASN A 137 3.01 -10.62 -3.20
N GLY A 138 3.65 -11.12 -2.13
CA GLY A 138 2.98 -11.60 -0.93
C GLY A 138 2.84 -10.51 0.13
N TYR A 139 1.67 -10.42 0.76
CA TYR A 139 1.41 -9.41 1.78
C TYR A 139 0.35 -9.88 2.78
N TYR A 140 0.41 -9.32 3.99
CA TYR A 140 -0.65 -9.47 4.97
C TYR A 140 -1.66 -8.33 4.83
N PHE A 141 -2.91 -8.62 5.17
CA PHE A 141 -3.90 -7.59 5.45
C PHE A 141 -4.76 -7.98 6.64
N ALA A 142 -5.25 -6.98 7.37
CA ALA A 142 -6.13 -7.18 8.52
C ALA A 142 -7.39 -6.34 8.35
N ILE A 143 -8.55 -6.90 8.69
CA ILE A 143 -9.83 -6.19 8.62
C ILE A 143 -10.53 -6.15 9.97
N ASP A 144 -11.30 -5.10 10.20
CA ASP A 144 -12.24 -5.00 11.30
C ASP A 144 -13.59 -5.68 10.97
N PRO A 145 -14.51 -5.83 11.95
CA PRO A 145 -15.85 -6.37 11.72
C PRO A 145 -16.72 -5.53 10.77
N ASN A 146 -16.33 -4.30 10.45
CA ASN A 146 -17.03 -3.46 9.49
C ASN A 146 -16.48 -3.63 8.07
N GLY A 147 -15.33 -4.29 7.91
CA GLY A 147 -14.58 -4.49 6.67
C GLY A 147 -13.55 -3.41 6.35
N TYR A 148 -13.29 -2.48 7.25
CA TYR A 148 -12.20 -1.51 7.14
C TYR A 148 -10.85 -2.18 7.36
N VAL A 149 -9.89 -1.80 6.54
CA VAL A 149 -8.56 -2.39 6.58
C VAL A 149 -7.68 -1.70 7.62
N LEU A 150 -7.18 -2.49 8.56
CA LEU A 150 -6.24 -2.08 9.60
C LEU A 150 -4.79 -2.05 9.08
N LEU A 151 -4.46 -2.99 8.21
CA LEU A 151 -3.13 -3.17 7.64
C LEU A 151 -3.29 -3.54 6.17
N HIS A 152 -2.68 -2.78 5.26
CA HIS A 152 -2.66 -3.09 3.83
C HIS A 152 -1.53 -2.32 3.12
N PRO A 153 -0.87 -2.88 2.08
CA PRO A 153 0.13 -2.13 1.31
C PRO A 153 -0.40 -0.83 0.67
N ASN A 154 -1.69 -0.81 0.30
CA ASN A 154 -2.35 0.37 -0.26
C ASN A 154 -2.89 1.36 0.79
N LEU A 155 -2.77 1.07 2.10
CA LEU A 155 -3.19 1.99 3.14
C LEU A 155 -2.13 3.09 3.31
N GLN A 156 -2.49 4.33 2.98
CA GLN A 156 -1.57 5.47 3.03
C GLN A 156 -1.86 6.39 4.22
N PRO A 157 -0.85 7.13 4.74
CA PRO A 157 -1.05 8.11 5.82
C PRO A 157 -1.94 9.31 5.45
N LYS A 158 -2.31 9.47 4.17
CA LYS A 158 -3.14 10.59 3.74
C LYS A 158 -4.60 10.34 4.13
N PRO A 159 -5.32 11.36 4.65
CA PRO A 159 -6.74 11.21 4.93
C PRO A 159 -7.50 10.91 3.64
N ILE A 160 -8.53 10.07 3.76
CA ILE A 160 -9.37 9.67 2.62
C ILE A 160 -10.20 10.88 2.20
N GLY A 161 -9.97 11.36 0.98
CA GLY A 161 -10.63 12.56 0.47
C GLY A 161 -12.07 12.26 0.01
N VAL A 162 -13.01 13.09 0.45
CA VAL A 162 -14.40 13.04 -0.01
C VAL A 162 -14.66 14.17 -1.02
N GLY A 163 -14.94 13.81 -2.27
CA GLY A 163 -15.26 14.75 -3.35
C GLY A 163 -14.05 15.58 -3.85
N ILE A 164 -14.32 16.50 -4.78
CA ILE A 164 -13.30 17.39 -5.34
C ILE A 164 -13.16 18.61 -4.41
N PRO A 165 -11.94 18.94 -3.92
CA PRO A 165 -11.75 20.04 -2.98
C PRO A 165 -12.00 21.39 -3.64
N THR A 166 -13.04 22.11 -3.21
CA THR A 166 -13.34 23.48 -3.65
C THR A 166 -13.08 24.47 -2.53
N ILE A 167 -12.09 25.34 -2.69
CA ILE A 167 -11.76 26.39 -1.70
C ILE A 167 -11.95 27.76 -2.36
N ASN A 168 -12.78 28.61 -1.74
CA ASN A 168 -12.94 29.99 -2.19
C ASN A 168 -11.87 30.89 -1.56
N LEU A 169 -10.79 31.15 -2.31
CA LEU A 169 -9.66 31.97 -1.86
C LEU A 169 -10.05 33.40 -1.48
N ARG A 170 -11.07 33.99 -2.13
CA ARG A 170 -11.53 35.36 -1.81
C ARG A 170 -12.17 35.49 -0.42
N LYS A 171 -12.62 34.38 0.16
CA LYS A 171 -13.23 34.34 1.50
C LYS A 171 -12.22 33.92 2.60
N ARG A 172 -10.98 33.58 2.24
CA ARG A 172 -9.95 33.16 3.19
C ARG A 172 -9.21 34.38 3.74
N ARG A 173 -9.16 34.50 5.06
CA ARG A 173 -8.35 35.50 5.76
C ARG A 173 -6.98 34.88 6.08
N PRO A 174 -5.84 35.52 5.76
CA PRO A 174 -4.51 34.91 5.88
C PRO A 174 -4.13 34.45 7.30
N ASN A 175 -4.55 35.20 8.32
CA ASN A 175 -4.10 35.00 9.70
C ASN A 175 -5.12 34.22 10.56
N VAL A 176 -6.05 33.49 9.93
CA VAL A 176 -7.05 32.68 10.64
C VAL A 176 -6.82 31.22 10.30
N GLN A 177 -6.38 30.44 11.29
CA GLN A 177 -6.19 29.01 11.14
C GLN A 177 -7.54 28.29 11.28
N ASN A 178 -7.94 27.60 10.21
CA ASN A 178 -9.10 26.72 10.27
C ASN A 178 -8.69 25.34 10.82
N PRO A 179 -9.66 24.57 11.38
CA PRO A 179 -9.41 23.21 11.82
C PRO A 179 -8.75 22.35 10.73
N LYS A 180 -7.73 21.59 11.12
CA LYS A 180 -7.15 20.52 10.29
C LYS A 180 -8.02 19.26 10.40
N SER A 181 -7.81 18.29 9.51
CA SER A 181 -8.60 17.05 9.46
C SER A 181 -8.57 16.29 10.79
N GLN A 182 -9.71 15.73 11.16
CA GLN A 182 -9.92 14.85 12.33
C GLN A 182 -10.55 13.52 11.91
N GLU A 183 -10.74 13.30 10.60
CA GLU A 183 -11.42 12.13 10.09
C GLU A 183 -10.50 10.90 10.18
N PRO A 184 -11.02 9.75 10.64
CA PRO A 184 -10.26 8.51 10.65
C PRO A 184 -10.00 8.04 9.22
N VAL A 185 -8.91 7.30 9.04
CA VAL A 185 -8.52 6.72 7.75
C VAL A 185 -9.24 5.37 7.60
N THR A 186 -10.49 5.43 7.15
CA THR A 186 -11.40 4.27 7.01
C THR A 186 -11.45 3.79 5.56
N LEU A 187 -10.41 3.06 5.13
CA LEU A 187 -10.35 2.44 3.81
C LEU A 187 -11.00 1.06 3.89
N ASP A 188 -11.99 0.74 3.04
CA ASP A 188 -12.55 -0.62 2.95
C ASP A 188 -11.59 -1.52 2.16
N PHE A 189 -11.58 -2.82 2.48
CA PHE A 189 -10.88 -3.84 1.71
C PHE A 189 -11.25 -3.81 0.22
N LEU A 190 -12.52 -3.60 -0.11
CA LEU A 190 -12.98 -3.52 -1.49
C LEU A 190 -12.54 -2.25 -2.23
N ASP A 191 -12.16 -1.20 -1.49
CA ASP A 191 -11.57 0.02 -2.06
C ASP A 191 -10.04 -0.09 -2.16
N ALA A 192 -9.43 -0.84 -1.24
CA ALA A 192 -7.99 -1.06 -1.19
C ALA A 192 -7.48 -1.95 -2.33
N GLU A 193 -8.28 -2.94 -2.77
CA GLU A 193 -7.97 -3.83 -3.88
C GLU A 193 -8.98 -3.70 -5.02
N LEU A 194 -8.62 -4.12 -6.23
CA LEU A 194 -9.60 -4.19 -7.32
C LEU A 194 -10.72 -5.17 -6.95
N GLU A 195 -11.95 -4.67 -6.98
CA GLU A 195 -13.16 -5.45 -6.81
C GLU A 195 -13.19 -6.54 -7.89
N ASN A 196 -13.41 -7.77 -7.46
CA ASN A 196 -13.51 -8.93 -8.33
C ASN A 196 -14.74 -9.69 -7.91
N ASP A 197 -15.50 -10.18 -8.88
CA ASP A 197 -16.59 -11.11 -8.64
C ASP A 197 -16.13 -12.18 -7.67
N ILE A 198 -15.02 -12.91 -7.77
CA ILE A 198 -14.70 -13.96 -6.74
C ILE A 198 -14.45 -13.43 -5.31
N LYS A 199 -13.97 -12.18 -5.19
CA LYS A 199 -13.92 -11.46 -3.91
C LYS A 199 -15.31 -11.06 -3.43
N VAL A 200 -16.27 -10.93 -4.36
CA VAL A 200 -17.67 -10.44 -4.28
C VAL A 200 -18.78 -11.52 -4.57
N GLU A 201 -18.52 -12.75 -5.05
CA GLU A 201 -19.36 -13.29 -6.17
C GLU A 201 -20.70 -13.79 -5.69
N VAL A 202 -21.70 -13.13 -6.27
CA VAL A 202 -23.10 -13.44 -6.36
C VAL A 202 -23.31 -14.21 -7.66
N SER A 203 -23.72 -15.48 -7.59
CA SER A 203 -24.38 -16.11 -8.74
C SER A 203 -25.68 -15.35 -9.00
N ALA A 204 -25.86 -14.83 -10.21
CA ALA A 204 -27.00 -14.03 -10.65
C ALA A 204 -28.36 -14.75 -10.50
N ILE A 205 -28.90 -14.82 -9.28
CA ILE A 205 -30.31 -15.08 -8.99
C ILE A 205 -30.67 -14.25 -7.75
N SER A 206 -31.47 -13.20 -7.95
CA SER A 206 -32.04 -12.27 -6.97
C SER A 206 -31.23 -10.98 -6.66
N GLN A 207 -31.92 -9.85 -6.79
CA GLN A 207 -31.39 -8.48 -6.73
C GLN A 207 -31.32 -7.90 -5.30
N LEU A 208 -31.04 -8.70 -4.26
CA LEU A 208 -30.79 -8.13 -2.93
C LEU A 208 -29.57 -8.79 -2.31
N GLU A 209 -28.58 -7.94 -2.03
CA GLU A 209 -27.35 -8.19 -1.27
C GLU A 209 -26.13 -8.72 -2.05
N ARG A 210 -25.26 -7.77 -2.44
CA ARG A 210 -23.89 -8.01 -2.93
C ARG A 210 -23.00 -8.28 -1.72
N HIS A 211 -22.60 -9.53 -1.52
CA HIS A 211 -21.88 -9.93 -0.31
C HIS A 211 -20.56 -10.64 -0.63
N PRO A 212 -19.41 -9.99 -0.37
CA PRO A 212 -18.09 -10.54 -0.66
C PRO A 212 -17.72 -11.74 0.20
N GLN A 213 -17.43 -12.89 -0.43
CA GLN A 213 -17.23 -14.16 0.29
C GLN A 213 -16.01 -14.16 1.21
N ILE A 214 -14.88 -13.58 0.80
CA ILE A 214 -13.67 -13.57 1.66
C ILE A 214 -13.86 -12.55 2.79
N ARG A 215 -14.27 -11.33 2.45
CA ARG A 215 -14.50 -10.25 3.42
C ARG A 215 -15.56 -10.62 4.45
N ASN A 216 -16.70 -11.17 4.04
CA ASN A 216 -17.77 -11.54 4.97
C ASN A 216 -17.38 -12.72 5.84
N LYS A 217 -16.76 -13.78 5.27
CA LYS A 217 -16.23 -14.89 6.09
C LYS A 217 -15.21 -14.42 7.13
N MET A 218 -14.37 -13.46 6.76
CA MET A 218 -13.43 -12.85 7.70
C MET A 218 -14.12 -12.01 8.77
N ILE A 219 -15.16 -11.24 8.42
CA ILE A 219 -15.99 -10.45 9.36
C ILE A 219 -16.75 -11.37 10.33
N ASP A 220 -17.27 -12.49 9.83
CA ASP A 220 -17.99 -13.50 10.60
C ASP A 220 -17.05 -14.35 11.48
N GLY A 221 -15.73 -14.12 11.40
CA GLY A 221 -14.72 -14.79 12.21
C GLY A 221 -14.40 -16.22 11.77
N GLU A 222 -14.69 -16.59 10.52
CA GLU A 222 -14.33 -17.90 9.97
C GLU A 222 -12.86 -17.95 9.54
N SER A 223 -12.25 -19.12 9.65
CA SER A 223 -10.94 -19.40 9.02
C SER A 223 -11.14 -20.06 7.66
N GLY A 224 -10.26 -19.77 6.70
CA GLY A 224 -10.37 -20.38 5.38
C GLY A 224 -9.18 -20.10 4.46
N GLU A 225 -9.20 -20.79 3.33
CA GLU A 225 -8.26 -20.61 2.24
C GLU A 225 -9.02 -20.59 0.91
N LYS A 226 -8.60 -19.72 -0.02
CA LYS A 226 -9.17 -19.63 -1.37
C LYS A 226 -8.09 -19.24 -2.37
N THR A 227 -7.91 -20.07 -3.39
CA THR A 227 -7.04 -19.77 -4.53
C THR A 227 -7.89 -19.39 -5.74
N PHE A 228 -7.59 -18.26 -6.36
CA PHE A 228 -8.28 -17.79 -7.55
C PHE A 228 -7.43 -16.81 -8.35
N ARG A 229 -7.78 -16.66 -9.63
CA ARG A 229 -7.14 -15.68 -10.52
C ARG A 229 -7.78 -14.32 -10.32
N THR A 230 -6.97 -13.30 -10.05
CA THR A 230 -7.44 -11.93 -9.82
C THR A 230 -6.58 -10.92 -10.57
N LEU A 231 -7.15 -9.74 -10.79
CA LEU A 231 -6.43 -8.59 -11.32
C LEU A 231 -5.65 -7.92 -10.18
N VAL A 232 -4.37 -7.71 -10.39
CA VAL A 232 -3.44 -7.04 -9.47
C VAL A 232 -3.07 -5.71 -10.07
N LYS A 233 -3.27 -4.66 -9.27
CA LYS A 233 -2.99 -3.28 -9.66
C LYS A 233 -1.49 -3.02 -9.50
N SER A 234 -0.83 -2.49 -10.52
CA SER A 234 0.58 -2.15 -10.43
C SER A 234 0.84 -1.00 -9.46
N GLN A 235 1.92 -1.09 -8.67
CA GLN A 235 2.34 -0.08 -7.71
C GLN A 235 3.21 0.98 -8.39
N ASP A 236 2.59 1.81 -9.23
CA ASP A 236 3.28 2.89 -9.94
C ASP A 236 3.00 4.21 -9.22
N GLU A 237 3.97 4.69 -8.43
CA GLU A 237 3.91 6.02 -7.84
C GLU A 237 4.53 7.05 -8.79
N VAL A 238 3.75 8.07 -9.15
CA VAL A 238 4.26 9.21 -9.92
C VAL A 238 4.37 10.42 -9.00
N ARG A 239 5.61 10.80 -8.69
CA ARG A 239 5.93 12.08 -8.06
C ARG A 239 5.71 13.20 -9.09
N ILE A 240 4.66 14.00 -8.93
CA ILE A 240 4.43 15.19 -9.77
C ILE A 240 5.14 16.40 -9.14
N LYS A 241 5.68 17.30 -9.97
CA LYS A 241 6.43 18.52 -9.60
C LYS A 241 5.75 19.40 -8.54
N SER A 242 4.45 19.26 -8.31
CA SER A 242 3.68 19.99 -7.29
C SER A 242 3.80 19.44 -5.86
N GLY A 243 4.62 18.40 -5.63
CA GLY A 243 4.64 17.68 -4.35
C GLY A 243 3.41 16.80 -4.12
N LEU A 244 2.52 16.71 -5.12
CA LEU A 244 1.38 15.81 -5.12
C LEU A 244 1.82 14.45 -5.67
N PHE A 245 1.86 13.43 -4.82
CA PHE A 245 1.99 12.05 -5.27
C PHE A 245 0.62 11.61 -5.81
N LEU A 246 0.56 11.35 -7.12
CA LEU A 246 -0.57 10.66 -7.73
C LEU A 246 -0.14 9.21 -7.98
N ASN A 247 -0.82 8.26 -7.33
CA ASN A 247 -0.73 6.86 -7.71
C ASN A 247 -1.39 6.74 -9.08
N LYS A 248 -0.58 6.75 -10.14
CA LYS A 248 -1.05 6.40 -11.47
C LYS A 248 -0.77 4.93 -11.66
N ASN A 249 -1.70 4.10 -11.26
CA ASN A 249 -1.63 2.69 -11.55
C ASN A 249 -1.80 2.48 -13.05
N ARG A 250 -0.68 2.30 -13.76
CA ARG A 250 -0.63 2.21 -15.23
C ARG A 250 -1.00 0.83 -15.75
N TYR A 251 -0.68 -0.22 -14.99
CA TYR A 251 -0.84 -1.60 -15.43
C TYR A 251 -1.74 -2.38 -14.50
N ILE A 252 -2.38 -3.39 -15.08
CA ILE A 252 -3.19 -4.38 -14.38
C ILE A 252 -2.76 -5.76 -14.87
N ASP A 253 -2.19 -6.55 -13.98
CA ASP A 253 -1.68 -7.89 -14.29
C ASP A 253 -2.64 -8.96 -13.76
N LYS A 254 -2.77 -10.08 -14.48
CA LYS A 254 -3.62 -11.22 -14.07
C LYS A 254 -2.79 -12.22 -13.25
N GLY A 255 -2.81 -12.10 -11.93
CA GLY A 255 -2.11 -13.00 -11.02
C GLY A 255 -2.99 -14.12 -10.45
N ASN A 256 -2.43 -15.31 -10.27
CA ASN A 256 -3.06 -16.37 -9.47
C ASN A 256 -2.65 -16.20 -8.00
N ARG A 257 -3.63 -15.94 -7.13
CA ARG A 257 -3.38 -15.60 -5.72
C ARG A 257 -4.13 -16.57 -4.81
N THR A 258 -3.46 -16.95 -3.73
CA THR A 258 -4.02 -17.76 -2.64
C THR A 258 -4.17 -16.85 -1.43
N TYR A 259 -5.41 -16.70 -0.98
CA TYR A 259 -5.78 -15.96 0.21
C TYR A 259 -6.00 -16.97 1.33
N THR A 260 -5.35 -16.78 2.47
CA THR A 260 -5.56 -17.57 3.69
C THR A 260 -5.88 -16.62 4.82
N TRP A 261 -6.93 -16.86 5.58
CA TRP A 261 -7.37 -15.96 6.64
C TRP A 261 -7.78 -16.70 7.91
N THR A 262 -7.69 -15.99 9.04
CA THR A 262 -8.03 -16.51 10.36
C THR A 262 -8.38 -15.35 11.32
N PRO A 263 -9.33 -15.53 12.26
CA PRO A 263 -9.59 -14.54 13.29
C PRO A 263 -8.39 -14.39 14.24
N VAL A 264 -8.19 -13.17 14.75
CA VAL A 264 -7.17 -12.87 15.77
C VAL A 264 -7.77 -13.12 17.14
N ASN A 265 -7.30 -14.16 17.83
CA ASN A 265 -7.81 -14.53 19.14
C ASN A 265 -7.70 -13.36 20.15
N GLY A 266 -8.82 -12.98 20.76
CA GLY A 266 -8.88 -11.93 21.77
C GLY A 266 -9.16 -10.53 21.24
N THR A 267 -9.38 -10.36 19.93
CA THR A 267 -9.90 -9.14 19.31
C THR A 267 -10.98 -9.49 18.29
N ASP A 268 -11.68 -8.47 17.79
CA ASP A 268 -12.69 -8.63 16.75
C ASP A 268 -12.07 -8.54 15.33
N TYR A 269 -10.73 -8.55 15.23
CA TYR A 269 -10.03 -8.44 13.95
C TYR A 269 -9.81 -9.80 13.30
N SER A 270 -9.75 -9.79 11.97
CA SER A 270 -9.38 -10.96 11.18
C SER A 270 -8.14 -10.65 10.34
N LEU A 271 -7.17 -11.56 10.34
CA LEU A 271 -5.91 -11.42 9.63
C LEU A 271 -5.88 -12.37 8.43
N ALA A 272 -5.40 -11.87 7.30
CA ALA A 272 -5.21 -12.64 6.08
C ALA A 272 -3.80 -12.48 5.52
N LEU A 273 -3.38 -13.48 4.77
CA LEU A 273 -2.14 -13.55 4.02
C LEU A 273 -2.48 -13.85 2.55
N VAL A 274 -1.93 -13.06 1.66
CA VAL A 274 -2.02 -13.26 0.21
C VAL A 274 -0.67 -13.73 -0.29
N LEU A 275 -0.64 -14.86 -1.01
CA LEU A 275 0.55 -15.39 -1.65
C LEU A 275 0.28 -15.74 -3.12
N PRO A 276 1.17 -15.38 -4.06
CA PRO A 276 1.17 -16.00 -5.37
C PRO A 276 1.62 -17.47 -5.28
N THR A 277 1.14 -18.30 -6.20
CA THR A 277 1.41 -19.76 -6.17
C THR A 277 2.90 -20.12 -6.27
N TYR A 278 3.72 -19.26 -6.87
CA TYR A 278 5.16 -19.48 -7.02
C TYR A 278 5.98 -19.07 -5.80
N SER A 279 5.38 -18.46 -4.77
CA SER A 279 6.09 -17.99 -3.56
C SER A 279 5.89 -18.88 -2.34
N PHE A 280 5.41 -20.11 -2.51
CA PHE A 280 5.28 -21.07 -1.41
C PHE A 280 6.63 -21.59 -0.89
N TYR A 281 7.70 -21.36 -1.66
CA TYR A 281 9.07 -21.68 -1.28
C TYR A 281 9.93 -20.42 -1.32
N TYR A 282 10.89 -20.34 -0.41
CA TYR A 282 11.85 -19.24 -0.31
C TYR A 282 13.27 -19.79 -0.14
N ILE A 283 14.27 -18.97 -0.46
CA ILE A 283 15.68 -19.34 -0.31
C ILE A 283 16.17 -18.84 1.04
N LYS A 284 16.54 -19.77 1.93
CA LYS A 284 17.28 -19.44 3.14
C LYS A 284 18.78 -19.58 2.87
N ALA A 285 19.53 -18.49 3.01
CA ALA A 285 20.97 -18.53 2.85
C ALA A 285 21.62 -19.31 4.00
N LYS A 286 22.38 -20.34 3.65
CA LYS A 286 23.17 -21.15 4.59
C LYS A 286 24.66 -21.00 4.29
N ILE A 287 25.16 -19.77 4.47
CA ILE A 287 26.59 -19.47 4.33
C ILE A 287 27.19 -19.39 5.73
N GLU A 288 27.94 -20.42 6.13
CA GLU A 288 28.61 -20.47 7.44
C GLU A 288 30.12 -20.19 7.33
N GLU A 289 30.69 -20.31 6.12
CA GLU A 289 32.10 -20.12 5.86
C GLU A 289 32.50 -18.63 5.83
N THR A 290 33.41 -18.25 6.72
CA THR A 290 33.91 -16.87 6.85
C THR A 290 34.58 -16.36 5.57
N ILE A 291 35.32 -17.21 4.86
CA ILE A 291 36.00 -16.85 3.60
C ILE A 291 34.98 -16.51 2.52
N THR A 292 33.92 -17.31 2.41
CA THR A 292 32.87 -17.11 1.40
C THR A 292 32.07 -15.84 1.69
N GLN A 293 31.74 -15.56 2.96
CA GLN A 293 31.10 -14.31 3.37
C GLN A 293 31.96 -13.09 3.04
N ALA A 294 33.25 -13.11 3.40
CA ALA A 294 34.18 -12.01 3.14
C ALA A 294 34.34 -11.74 1.63
N ARG A 295 34.48 -12.81 0.83
CA ARG A 295 34.60 -12.68 -0.64
C ARG A 295 33.38 -12.00 -1.26
N TYR A 296 32.17 -12.30 -0.79
CA TYR A 296 30.95 -11.68 -1.31
C TYR A 296 30.77 -10.24 -0.82
N SER A 297 31.19 -9.93 0.41
CA SER A 297 31.16 -8.57 0.95
C SER A 297 31.99 -7.60 0.10
N GLU A 298 33.19 -8.00 -0.33
CA GLU A 298 34.07 -7.17 -1.18
C GLU A 298 33.42 -6.75 -2.52
N THR A 299 32.45 -7.51 -3.01
CA THR A 299 31.74 -7.18 -4.27
C THR A 299 30.77 -6.01 -4.13
N LEU A 300 30.43 -5.62 -2.90
CA LEU A 300 29.52 -4.52 -2.59
C LEU A 300 30.23 -3.18 -2.40
N LYS A 301 31.57 -3.14 -2.46
CA LYS A 301 32.33 -1.91 -2.25
C LYS A 301 32.26 -0.98 -3.47
N PRO A 302 31.95 0.33 -3.28
CA PRO A 302 31.85 1.29 -4.37
C PRO A 302 33.10 1.39 -5.26
N ASP A 303 34.29 1.16 -4.69
CA ASP A 303 35.56 1.18 -5.43
C ASP A 303 35.63 0.10 -6.53
N ASN A 304 34.90 -1.00 -6.36
CA ASN A 304 34.89 -2.14 -7.29
C ASN A 304 33.77 -2.05 -8.34
N PHE A 305 33.02 -0.95 -8.39
CA PHE A 305 31.86 -0.79 -9.30
C PHE A 305 32.23 -0.70 -10.78
N GLU A 306 33.48 -0.36 -11.10
CA GLU A 306 33.96 -0.34 -12.48
C GLU A 306 33.89 -1.73 -13.13
N GLU A 307 34.19 -2.77 -12.35
CA GLU A 307 34.15 -4.16 -12.81
C GLU A 307 32.82 -4.84 -12.48
N SER A 308 32.27 -4.56 -11.29
CA SER A 308 31.09 -5.25 -10.74
C SER A 308 29.75 -4.62 -11.18
N GLY A 309 29.79 -3.41 -11.74
CA GLY A 309 28.61 -2.58 -11.98
C GLY A 309 28.21 -1.77 -10.75
N TYR A 310 27.41 -0.73 -10.97
CA TYR A 310 26.88 0.11 -9.89
C TYR A 310 25.88 -0.69 -9.06
N THR A 311 26.15 -0.86 -7.76
CA THR A 311 25.34 -1.71 -6.88
C THR A 311 24.56 -0.87 -5.88
N PHE A 312 23.26 -1.12 -5.81
CA PHE A 312 22.35 -0.60 -4.79
C PHE A 312 22.00 -1.70 -3.80
N ILE A 313 21.71 -1.30 -2.57
CA ILE A 313 21.22 -2.17 -1.50
C ILE A 313 19.90 -1.64 -0.93
N ALA A 314 18.94 -2.52 -0.73
CA ALA A 314 17.64 -2.18 -0.18
C ALA A 314 17.78 -1.67 1.27
N PRO A 315 17.19 -0.51 1.63
CA PRO A 315 17.29 0.09 2.96
C PRO A 315 16.43 -0.64 4.00
N ARG A 316 16.89 -1.82 4.44
CA ARG A 316 16.22 -2.67 5.43
C ARG A 316 16.90 -2.58 6.79
N ASP A 317 16.16 -2.95 7.84
CA ASP A 317 16.68 -3.05 9.21
C ASP A 317 17.58 -4.29 9.39
N TYR A 318 18.76 -4.30 8.75
CA TYR A 318 19.74 -5.40 8.85
C TYR A 318 20.28 -5.59 10.27
N CYS A 319 20.53 -4.47 10.95
CA CYS A 319 21.03 -4.41 12.32
C CYS A 319 20.43 -3.20 13.03
N ASN A 320 20.22 -3.29 14.34
CA ASN A 320 19.63 -2.19 15.12
C ASN A 320 20.46 -0.88 15.09
N ASP A 321 21.78 -0.98 14.85
CA ASP A 321 22.68 0.17 14.81
C ASP A 321 22.74 0.85 13.43
N LEU A 322 22.26 0.18 12.38
CA LEU A 322 22.29 0.71 11.02
C LEU A 322 21.05 1.59 10.81
N LYS A 323 21.27 2.89 10.60
CA LYS A 323 20.18 3.80 10.28
C LYS A 323 19.86 3.77 8.79
N ILE A 324 18.57 3.69 8.48
CA ILE A 324 18.07 3.88 7.11
C ILE A 324 18.36 5.32 6.67
N SER A 325 18.97 5.48 5.50
CA SER A 325 19.22 6.77 4.84
C SER A 325 18.54 6.77 3.47
N ASP A 326 18.00 7.92 3.07
CA ASP A 326 17.44 8.13 1.73
C ASP A 326 18.52 8.07 0.64
N ASN A 327 19.78 8.39 1.00
CA ASN A 327 20.90 8.31 0.08
C ASN A 327 21.52 6.90 0.12
N ASN A 328 21.31 6.14 -0.96
CA ASN A 328 21.73 4.74 -1.00
C ASN A 328 23.25 4.54 -0.92
N THR A 329 24.04 5.45 -1.48
CA THR A 329 25.51 5.36 -1.45
C THR A 329 26.02 5.49 -0.01
N GLU A 330 25.46 6.43 0.76
CA GLU A 330 25.78 6.58 2.18
C GLU A 330 25.35 5.35 2.98
N PHE A 331 24.14 4.86 2.73
CA PHE A 331 23.63 3.67 3.39
C PHE A 331 24.49 2.43 3.11
N LEU A 332 24.92 2.23 1.87
CA LEU A 332 25.81 1.13 1.47
C LEU A 332 27.19 1.22 2.12
N LEU A 333 27.77 2.43 2.23
CA LEU A 333 29.04 2.64 2.92
C LEU A 333 28.92 2.28 4.41
N ASN A 334 27.87 2.75 5.07
CA ASN A 334 27.60 2.44 6.48
C ASN A 334 27.36 0.92 6.69
N PHE A 335 26.66 0.27 5.75
CA PHE A 335 26.44 -1.17 5.77
C PHE A 335 27.75 -1.95 5.64
N ASN A 336 28.60 -1.60 4.67
CA ASN A 336 29.89 -2.25 4.46
C ASN A 336 30.83 -2.02 5.67
N GLU A 337 30.89 -0.81 6.21
CA GLU A 337 31.67 -0.51 7.43
C GLU A 337 31.18 -1.35 8.62
N LEU A 338 29.86 -1.54 8.74
CA LEU A 338 29.28 -2.34 9.80
C LEU A 338 29.66 -3.82 9.67
N ILE A 339 29.63 -4.40 8.45
CA ILE A 339 30.04 -5.79 8.21
C ILE A 339 31.54 -5.97 8.44
N ASP A 340 32.36 -5.00 8.06
CA ASP A 340 33.81 -5.05 8.27
C ASP A 340 34.16 -4.95 9.78
N ARG A 341 33.40 -4.15 10.54
CA ARG A 341 33.61 -3.96 11.99
C ARG A 341 32.98 -5.05 12.84
N LYS A 342 31.78 -5.51 12.48
CA LYS A 342 30.98 -6.51 13.20
C LYS A 342 30.78 -7.69 12.28
N THR A 343 31.23 -8.86 12.72
CA THR A 343 30.96 -10.10 11.97
C THR A 343 29.45 -10.27 11.75
N PRO A 344 29.02 -10.81 10.59
CA PRO A 344 27.59 -11.00 10.26
C PRO A 344 26.78 -11.79 11.31
N ASN A 345 27.45 -12.53 12.20
CA ASN A 345 26.86 -13.31 13.29
C ASN A 345 26.58 -12.52 14.58
N ASN A 346 26.65 -11.18 14.53
CA ASN A 346 26.42 -10.35 15.70
C ASN A 346 24.96 -10.50 16.22
N PRO A 347 24.73 -10.69 17.53
CA PRO A 347 23.37 -10.85 18.09
C PRO A 347 22.47 -9.62 17.90
N SER A 348 23.04 -8.44 17.64
CA SER A 348 22.27 -7.23 17.34
C SER A 348 21.80 -7.12 15.88
N CYS A 349 22.11 -8.13 15.05
CA CYS A 349 21.85 -8.16 13.62
C CYS A 349 20.99 -9.37 13.23
N ASN A 350 20.20 -9.22 12.16
CA ASN A 350 19.47 -10.32 11.56
C ASN A 350 20.38 -11.11 10.60
N THR A 351 20.92 -12.21 11.09
CA THR A 351 21.89 -13.06 10.37
C THR A 351 21.33 -13.62 9.06
N ASP A 352 20.05 -14.03 9.04
CA ASP A 352 19.41 -14.61 7.86
C ASP A 352 19.27 -13.57 6.74
N LEU A 353 18.94 -12.32 7.08
CA LEU A 353 18.79 -11.22 6.12
C LEU A 353 20.14 -10.82 5.51
N ILE A 354 21.17 -10.64 6.33
CA ILE A 354 22.52 -10.27 5.88
C ILE A 354 23.12 -11.38 5.02
N ASN A 355 23.02 -12.64 5.47
CA ASN A 355 23.52 -13.77 4.69
C ASN A 355 22.80 -13.91 3.34
N ARG A 356 21.52 -13.55 3.26
CA ARG A 356 20.79 -13.54 1.99
C ARG A 356 21.31 -12.46 1.05
N VAL A 357 21.58 -11.25 1.53
CA VAL A 357 22.22 -10.17 0.75
C VAL A 357 23.59 -10.62 0.23
N LEU A 358 24.44 -11.16 1.10
CA LEU A 358 25.79 -11.60 0.72
C LEU A 358 25.75 -12.72 -0.34
N LEU A 359 24.82 -13.67 -0.20
CA LEU A 359 24.60 -14.73 -1.19
C LEU A 359 24.19 -14.15 -2.55
N ASP A 360 23.22 -13.24 -2.56
CA ASP A 360 22.74 -12.58 -3.78
C ASP A 360 23.84 -11.70 -4.42
N ALA A 361 24.71 -11.08 -3.61
CA ALA A 361 25.87 -10.32 -4.09
C ALA A 361 26.84 -11.22 -4.84
N GLY A 362 27.11 -12.42 -4.31
CA GLY A 362 27.93 -13.43 -4.98
C GLY A 362 27.38 -13.85 -6.34
N PHE A 363 26.09 -14.20 -6.40
CA PHE A 363 25.44 -14.63 -7.65
C PHE A 363 25.37 -13.54 -8.71
N THR A 364 25.00 -12.32 -8.31
CA THR A 364 24.94 -11.18 -9.23
C THR A 364 26.34 -10.79 -9.71
N ASN A 365 27.37 -10.93 -8.88
CA ASN A 365 28.76 -10.71 -9.29
C ASN A 365 29.23 -11.72 -10.34
N GLU A 366 28.94 -13.01 -10.12
CA GLU A 366 29.31 -14.05 -11.07
C GLU A 366 28.70 -13.80 -12.46
N LEU A 367 27.44 -13.35 -12.50
CA LEU A 367 26.78 -12.95 -13.75
C LEU A 367 27.51 -11.79 -14.45
N VAL A 368 27.88 -10.75 -13.70
CA VAL A 368 28.59 -9.60 -14.29
C VAL A 368 29.95 -10.03 -14.84
N GLN A 369 30.72 -10.74 -14.03
CA GLN A 369 32.10 -11.12 -14.33
C GLN A 369 32.21 -12.18 -15.43
N ASN A 370 31.32 -13.17 -15.45
CA ASN A 370 31.41 -14.28 -16.40
C ASN A 370 30.61 -14.07 -17.69
N TYR A 371 29.67 -13.11 -17.72
CA TYR A 371 28.77 -12.91 -18.86
C TYR A 371 28.74 -11.46 -19.35
N TRP A 372 28.35 -10.48 -18.53
CA TRP A 372 28.19 -9.09 -19.01
C TRP A 372 29.50 -8.40 -19.38
N SER A 373 30.58 -8.71 -18.68
CA SER A 373 31.92 -8.17 -18.97
C SER A 373 32.44 -8.62 -20.35
N LYS A 374 32.11 -9.85 -20.77
CA LYS A 374 32.50 -10.43 -22.07
C LYS A 374 31.78 -9.76 -23.25
N GLN A 375 30.61 -9.18 -23.01
CA GLN A 375 29.79 -8.48 -24.00
C GLN A 375 29.64 -7.00 -23.61
N LYS A 376 30.77 -6.30 -23.47
CA LYS A 376 30.81 -4.94 -22.90
C LYS A 376 29.81 -4.01 -23.60
N ASN A 377 29.86 -3.92 -24.93
CA ASN A 377 28.99 -3.08 -25.74
C ASN A 377 28.13 -3.91 -26.71
N ILE A 378 26.84 -4.04 -26.41
CA ILE A 378 25.86 -4.65 -27.31
C ILE A 378 25.12 -3.50 -28.02
N LYS A 379 25.10 -3.52 -29.36
CA LYS A 379 24.37 -2.50 -30.12
C LYS A 379 22.89 -2.52 -29.75
N GLY A 380 22.34 -1.35 -29.39
CA GLY A 380 20.94 -1.19 -28.98
C GLY A 380 20.66 -1.43 -27.49
N VAL A 381 21.67 -1.76 -26.67
CA VAL A 381 21.52 -1.93 -25.22
C VAL A 381 22.27 -0.81 -24.50
N LYS A 382 21.53 -0.03 -23.71
CA LYS A 382 22.04 1.11 -22.94
C LYS A 382 22.50 0.73 -21.54
N ALA A 383 21.73 -0.11 -20.87
CA ALA A 383 22.05 -0.62 -19.55
C ALA A 383 21.55 -2.06 -19.41
N ARG A 384 22.20 -2.82 -18.53
CA ARG A 384 21.76 -4.14 -18.08
C ARG A 384 21.59 -4.08 -16.58
N PHE A 385 20.57 -4.73 -16.05
CA PHE A 385 20.35 -4.76 -14.62
C PHE A 385 19.86 -6.12 -14.14
N VAL A 386 20.15 -6.38 -12.87
CA VAL A 386 19.60 -7.50 -12.12
C VAL A 386 19.15 -6.96 -10.77
N VAL A 387 17.90 -7.25 -10.44
CA VAL A 387 17.26 -6.91 -9.17
C VAL A 387 16.95 -8.23 -8.48
N THR A 388 17.35 -8.39 -7.22
CA THR A 388 17.21 -9.64 -6.49
C THR A 388 16.25 -9.51 -5.31
N ASP A 389 15.65 -10.63 -4.92
CA ASP A 389 14.77 -10.72 -3.75
C ASP A 389 15.49 -10.37 -2.41
N GLY A 390 16.81 -10.61 -2.34
CA GLY A 390 17.64 -10.23 -1.19
C GLY A 390 17.87 -8.73 -1.05
N GLY A 391 17.42 -7.89 -1.98
CA GLY A 391 17.54 -6.45 -1.89
C GLY A 391 18.75 -5.86 -2.63
N ILE A 392 19.34 -6.60 -3.57
CA ILE A 392 20.46 -6.09 -4.38
C ILE A 392 19.96 -5.73 -5.76
N THR A 393 20.30 -4.52 -6.20
CA THR A 393 20.13 -4.09 -7.59
C THR A 393 21.48 -3.74 -8.18
N ARG A 394 21.91 -4.44 -9.24
CA ARG A 394 23.12 -4.10 -9.97
C ARG A 394 22.80 -3.55 -11.35
N VAL A 395 23.42 -2.44 -11.71
CA VAL A 395 23.30 -1.79 -13.01
C VAL A 395 24.67 -1.75 -13.70
N TYR A 396 24.72 -2.20 -14.95
CA TYR A 396 25.93 -2.24 -15.75
C TYR A 396 25.72 -1.52 -17.09
N PRO A 397 26.65 -0.65 -17.54
CA PRO A 397 27.90 -0.26 -16.85
C PRO A 397 27.66 0.79 -15.75
N LYS A 398 28.72 1.22 -15.05
CA LYS A 398 28.64 2.12 -13.88
C LYS A 398 27.94 3.44 -14.21
N GLU A 399 28.19 4.01 -15.38
CA GLU A 399 27.61 5.28 -15.85
C GLU A 399 26.09 5.20 -16.03
N ALA A 400 25.57 4.00 -16.33
CA ALA A 400 24.13 3.78 -16.41
C ALA A 400 23.48 3.70 -15.02
N GLY A 401 24.25 3.32 -13.99
CA GLY A 401 23.81 3.28 -12.59
C GLY A 401 23.55 4.67 -12.00
N GLU A 402 24.34 5.67 -12.38
CA GLU A 402 24.12 7.06 -11.95
C GLU A 402 22.77 7.62 -12.46
N ASN A 403 22.31 7.12 -13.60
CA ASN A 403 21.03 7.47 -14.21
C ASN A 403 19.89 6.52 -13.80
N TRP A 404 20.12 5.63 -12.84
CA TRP A 404 19.08 4.76 -12.29
C TRP A 404 18.18 5.56 -11.34
N GLN A 405 16.87 5.51 -11.57
CA GLN A 405 15.87 6.34 -10.88
C GLN A 405 14.80 5.49 -10.16
N GLU A 406 14.92 4.17 -10.21
CA GLU A 406 13.99 3.27 -9.51
C GLU A 406 14.33 3.20 -8.03
N ASN A 407 13.40 2.70 -7.22
CA ASN A 407 13.59 2.61 -5.77
C ASN A 407 14.66 1.55 -5.47
N PRO A 408 15.66 1.81 -4.61
CA PRO A 408 16.59 0.75 -4.19
C PRO A 408 15.90 -0.38 -3.40
N GLU A 409 14.72 -0.14 -2.80
CA GLU A 409 13.92 -1.20 -2.20
C GLU A 409 13.17 -2.01 -3.27
N THR A 410 13.72 -3.19 -3.54
CA THR A 410 13.22 -4.15 -4.54
C THR A 410 11.76 -4.56 -4.36
N TYR A 411 11.21 -4.49 -3.15
CA TYR A 411 9.83 -4.89 -2.87
C TYR A 411 8.82 -3.79 -3.28
N GLU A 412 9.30 -2.55 -3.40
CA GLU A 412 8.52 -1.42 -3.88
C GLU A 412 8.50 -1.32 -5.42
N ASP A 413 9.52 -1.86 -6.09
CA ASP A 413 9.68 -1.78 -7.54
C ASP A 413 8.51 -2.42 -8.32
N SER A 414 7.86 -1.58 -9.14
CA SER A 414 6.73 -1.98 -9.99
C SER A 414 7.12 -3.05 -11.01
N PHE A 415 8.14 -2.78 -11.82
CA PHE A 415 8.57 -3.71 -12.89
C PHE A 415 9.01 -5.06 -12.32
N TYR A 416 9.54 -5.09 -11.09
CA TYR A 416 9.92 -6.31 -10.40
C TYR A 416 8.68 -7.17 -10.13
N LYS A 417 7.66 -6.59 -9.49
CA LYS A 417 6.37 -7.27 -9.20
C LYS A 417 5.67 -7.75 -10.47
N ARG A 418 5.61 -6.92 -11.52
CA ARG A 418 5.03 -7.28 -12.83
C ARG A 418 5.77 -8.43 -13.52
N SER A 419 7.10 -8.43 -13.44
CA SER A 419 7.92 -9.48 -14.07
C SER A 419 7.76 -10.83 -13.38
N LEU A 420 7.40 -10.86 -12.10
CA LEU A 420 7.16 -12.12 -11.38
C LEU A 420 5.81 -12.77 -11.75
N ASP A 421 4.77 -11.95 -11.95
CA ASP A 421 3.43 -12.44 -12.34
C ASP A 421 3.38 -12.88 -13.82
N ASN A 422 4.26 -12.35 -14.66
CA ASN A 422 4.31 -12.64 -16.09
C ASN A 422 5.43 -13.64 -16.45
N ASP A 423 5.16 -14.57 -17.37
CA ASP A 423 6.16 -15.55 -17.83
C ASP A 423 6.88 -15.12 -19.12
N ASN A 424 6.44 -14.04 -19.76
CA ASN A 424 7.04 -13.44 -20.95
C ASN A 424 7.98 -12.27 -20.59
N TYR A 425 8.58 -11.65 -21.61
CA TYR A 425 9.34 -10.40 -21.42
C TYR A 425 8.36 -9.24 -21.25
N VAL A 426 8.54 -8.45 -20.19
CA VAL A 426 7.70 -7.31 -19.85
C VAL A 426 8.40 -6.03 -20.30
N PHE A 427 7.71 -5.21 -21.06
CA PHE A 427 8.17 -3.87 -21.46
C PHE A 427 7.55 -2.85 -20.50
N THR A 428 8.37 -1.92 -20.02
CA THR A 428 7.93 -0.83 -19.14
C THR A 428 8.17 0.50 -19.86
N ALA A 429 7.07 1.18 -20.18
CA ALA A 429 7.11 2.52 -20.74
C ALA A 429 7.74 3.52 -19.75
N PRO A 430 8.69 4.39 -20.17
CA PRO A 430 9.20 5.47 -19.34
C PRO A 430 8.10 6.49 -18.98
N TYR A 431 8.37 7.36 -18.02
CA TYR A 431 7.39 8.37 -17.60
C TYR A 431 7.49 9.64 -18.44
N PHE A 432 6.35 10.12 -18.92
CA PHE A 432 6.26 11.41 -19.60
C PHE A 432 6.42 12.58 -18.60
N ASN A 433 7.24 13.59 -18.94
CA ASN A 433 7.40 14.85 -18.19
C ASN A 433 7.90 14.75 -16.72
N LYS A 434 8.77 13.79 -16.37
CA LYS A 434 9.51 13.84 -15.08
C LYS A 434 10.63 14.88 -15.13
N SER A 435 10.93 15.53 -14.00
CA SER A 435 12.17 16.29 -13.82
C SER A 435 13.34 15.32 -13.79
N GLY A 436 14.13 15.24 -14.86
CA GLY A 436 15.22 14.28 -14.96
C GLY A 436 15.64 14.05 -16.41
N PRO A 437 16.65 13.20 -16.65
CA PRO A 437 17.04 12.81 -18.00
C PRO A 437 15.82 12.30 -18.78
N GLY A 438 15.65 12.77 -20.01
CA GLY A 438 14.45 12.51 -20.81
C GLY A 438 14.20 11.01 -21.06
N ALA A 439 13.00 10.63 -21.54
CA ALA A 439 12.68 9.24 -21.93
C ALA A 439 13.73 8.64 -22.89
N TYR A 440 14.31 9.49 -23.74
CA TYR A 440 15.41 9.20 -24.65
C TYR A 440 16.73 8.87 -23.93
N GLU A 441 17.02 9.56 -22.83
CA GLU A 441 18.23 9.35 -22.03
C GLU A 441 18.08 8.18 -21.06
N SER A 442 16.86 7.85 -20.63
CA SER A 442 16.61 6.71 -19.74
C SER A 442 16.42 5.38 -20.49
N GLY A 443 15.92 5.42 -21.73
CA GLY A 443 15.65 4.23 -22.54
C GLY A 443 14.43 3.42 -22.04
N ILE A 444 13.90 2.55 -22.91
CA ILE A 444 12.76 1.70 -22.56
C ILE A 444 13.26 0.47 -21.81
N MET A 445 12.63 0.15 -20.68
CA MET A 445 13.04 -0.98 -19.86
C MET A 445 12.34 -2.26 -20.31
N VAL A 446 13.10 -3.34 -20.40
CA VAL A 446 12.60 -4.70 -20.58
C VAL A 446 13.07 -5.56 -19.43
N SER A 447 12.16 -6.30 -18.81
CA SER A 447 12.44 -7.13 -17.65
C SER A 447 11.82 -8.52 -17.79
N LYS A 448 12.43 -9.50 -17.13
CA LYS A 448 11.94 -10.88 -17.06
C LYS A 448 12.39 -11.51 -15.75
N ALA A 449 11.48 -12.22 -15.08
CA ALA A 449 11.83 -13.00 -13.90
C ALA A 449 12.73 -14.18 -14.27
N VAL A 450 13.74 -14.41 -13.45
CA VAL A 450 14.55 -15.63 -13.48
C VAL A 450 13.71 -16.74 -12.89
N GLU A 451 13.57 -17.84 -13.62
CA GLU A 451 12.78 -19.00 -13.20
C GLU A 451 13.70 -20.20 -13.05
N ILE A 452 13.72 -20.82 -11.87
CA ILE A 452 14.51 -22.01 -11.58
C ILE A 452 13.67 -23.09 -10.91
N TYR A 453 14.05 -24.35 -11.15
CA TYR A 453 13.46 -25.51 -10.52
C TYR A 453 14.50 -26.23 -9.68
N ILE A 454 14.29 -26.28 -8.37
CA ILE A 454 15.15 -27.04 -7.44
C ILE A 454 14.33 -28.20 -6.90
N GLN A 455 14.74 -29.44 -7.19
CA GLN A 455 14.03 -30.65 -6.75
C GLN A 455 12.53 -30.64 -7.10
N GLY A 456 12.17 -30.13 -8.29
CA GLY A 456 10.78 -30.01 -8.74
C GLY A 456 10.00 -28.85 -8.13
N LYS A 457 10.62 -27.99 -7.32
CA LYS A 457 10.01 -26.79 -6.73
C LYS A 457 10.40 -25.55 -7.54
N LEU A 458 9.38 -24.78 -7.94
CA LEU A 458 9.54 -23.52 -8.67
C LEU A 458 10.02 -22.41 -7.72
N LEU A 459 11.00 -21.61 -8.16
CA LEU A 459 11.47 -20.40 -7.50
C LEU A 459 11.71 -19.29 -8.53
N LYS A 460 11.37 -18.05 -8.15
CA LYS A 460 11.68 -16.84 -8.93
C LYS A 460 12.54 -15.87 -8.09
N PRO A 461 13.87 -16.04 -8.01
CA PRO A 461 14.72 -15.34 -7.03
C PRO A 461 15.16 -13.93 -7.44
N ALA A 462 15.11 -13.61 -8.73
CA ALA A 462 15.60 -12.35 -9.27
C ALA A 462 14.85 -11.97 -10.55
N VAL A 463 14.94 -10.70 -10.92
CA VAL A 463 14.45 -10.15 -12.19
C VAL A 463 15.64 -9.55 -12.92
N VAL A 464 15.87 -10.00 -14.15
CA VAL A 464 16.91 -9.47 -15.03
C VAL A 464 16.27 -8.58 -16.08
N GLY A 465 17.02 -7.60 -16.57
CA GLY A 465 16.50 -6.72 -17.60
C GLY A 465 17.54 -5.87 -18.29
N ILE A 466 17.06 -5.14 -19.30
CA ILE A 466 17.85 -4.21 -20.11
C ILE A 466 17.12 -2.89 -20.28
N LYS A 467 17.87 -1.81 -20.43
CA LYS A 467 17.37 -0.54 -20.98
C LYS A 467 17.77 -0.47 -22.44
N ILE A 468 16.79 -0.34 -23.32
CA ILE A 468 16.95 -0.31 -24.77
C ILE A 468 17.27 1.11 -25.21
N ASP A 469 18.21 1.23 -26.15
CA ASP A 469 18.43 2.46 -26.89
C ASP A 469 17.34 2.65 -27.96
N VAL A 470 16.49 3.65 -27.74
CA VAL A 470 15.33 3.93 -28.59
C VAL A 470 15.75 4.26 -30.02
N ASN A 471 16.88 4.96 -30.22
CA ASN A 471 17.39 5.30 -31.55
C ASN A 471 17.73 4.07 -32.38
N SER A 472 18.57 3.19 -31.83
CA SER A 472 18.93 1.93 -32.47
C SER A 472 17.69 1.08 -32.77
N TRP A 473 16.68 1.13 -31.90
CA TRP A 473 15.44 0.40 -32.12
C TRP A 473 14.63 0.98 -33.28
N ILE A 474 14.47 2.32 -33.37
CA ILE A 474 13.81 3.04 -34.47
C ILE A 474 14.43 2.70 -35.82
N GLU A 475 15.75 2.67 -35.92
CA GLU A 475 16.43 2.29 -37.16
C GLU A 475 16.09 0.86 -37.60
N ASN A 476 16.10 -0.09 -36.67
CA ASN A 476 15.80 -1.49 -36.97
C ASN A 476 14.33 -1.69 -37.34
N PHE A 477 13.43 -1.01 -36.64
CA PHE A 477 11.99 -1.05 -36.95
C PHE A 477 11.73 -0.51 -38.34
N THR A 478 12.24 0.69 -38.66
CA THR A 478 12.07 1.32 -39.97
C THR A 478 12.56 0.40 -41.09
N LYS A 479 13.73 -0.24 -40.92
CA LYS A 479 14.25 -1.20 -41.91
C LYS A 479 13.38 -2.45 -42.08
N THR A 480 12.76 -2.93 -41.00
CA THR A 480 11.96 -4.16 -41.00
C THR A 480 10.53 -3.90 -41.48
N SER A 481 10.01 -2.71 -41.23
CA SER A 481 8.67 -2.30 -41.62
C SER A 481 8.56 -1.86 -43.08
N ILE A 482 9.69 -1.59 -43.73
CA ILE A 482 9.78 -1.36 -45.18
C ILE A 482 9.64 -2.67 -45.93
N ARG A 483 8.59 -2.78 -46.74
CA ARG A 483 8.37 -3.90 -47.68
C ARG A 483 8.65 -3.46 -49.10
N ASP A 484 9.53 -4.19 -49.78
CA ASP A 484 9.85 -4.01 -51.21
C ASP A 484 9.68 -5.35 -51.95
N PRO A 485 8.83 -5.46 -53.00
CA PRO A 485 8.00 -4.42 -53.61
C PRO A 485 6.70 -4.14 -52.88
N CYS A 486 6.37 -2.86 -52.79
CA CYS A 486 5.23 -2.34 -52.07
C CYS A 486 4.04 -2.15 -53.04
N ALA A 487 3.22 -3.18 -53.20
CA ALA A 487 2.07 -3.15 -54.12
C ALA A 487 0.77 -2.77 -53.38
N GLY A 488 0.58 -1.47 -53.12
CA GLY A 488 -0.65 -0.92 -52.56
C GLY A 488 -0.47 0.49 -51.95
N PRO A 489 -1.55 1.26 -51.73
CA PRO A 489 -1.46 2.59 -51.11
C PRO A 489 -1.09 2.54 -49.61
N VAL A 490 -1.27 1.41 -48.94
CA VAL A 490 -1.02 1.21 -47.50
C VAL A 490 -0.10 -0.01 -47.35
N CYS A 491 1.21 0.17 -47.52
CA CYS A 491 2.13 -0.97 -47.60
C CYS A 491 3.46 -0.80 -46.86
N ASP A 492 3.81 0.41 -46.37
CA ASP A 492 5.10 0.69 -45.74
C ASP A 492 5.04 1.75 -44.61
N CYS A 493 5.62 1.41 -43.45
CA CYS A 493 5.80 2.34 -42.34
C CYS A 493 7.17 3.05 -42.46
N LYS A 494 7.29 3.95 -43.44
CA LYS A 494 8.47 4.80 -43.56
C LYS A 494 8.54 5.79 -42.39
N ARG A 495 9.75 6.22 -42.04
CA ARG A 495 9.96 7.29 -41.07
C ARG A 495 9.35 8.58 -41.62
N ASN A 496 8.51 9.25 -40.81
CA ASN A 496 7.74 10.45 -41.20
C ASN A 496 6.95 10.25 -42.50
N SER A 497 6.18 9.16 -42.57
CA SER A 497 5.29 8.88 -43.70
C SER A 497 4.03 9.74 -43.62
N ASP A 498 3.72 10.50 -44.68
CA ASP A 498 2.48 11.29 -44.77
C ASP A 498 1.21 10.43 -44.99
N VAL A 499 1.38 9.12 -45.24
CA VAL A 499 0.30 8.21 -45.64
C VAL A 499 -0.23 7.40 -44.47
N MET A 500 0.63 6.97 -43.55
CA MET A 500 0.23 6.24 -42.35
C MET A 500 1.27 6.27 -41.24
N ASP A 501 0.76 6.25 -40.01
CA ASP A 501 1.54 6.15 -38.78
C ASP A 501 1.50 4.71 -38.26
N CYS A 502 2.65 4.21 -37.85
CA CYS A 502 2.82 2.88 -37.29
C CYS A 502 3.48 2.99 -35.92
N VAL A 503 2.87 2.34 -34.94
CA VAL A 503 3.25 2.44 -33.52
C VAL A 503 3.34 1.06 -32.87
N ILE A 504 4.16 0.96 -31.83
CA ILE A 504 4.19 -0.17 -30.90
C ILE A 504 3.67 0.31 -29.56
N LEU A 505 2.64 -0.37 -29.06
CA LEU A 505 2.04 -0.14 -27.75
C LEU A 505 2.34 -1.33 -26.83
N ASP A 506 2.45 -1.06 -25.54
CA ASP A 506 2.47 -2.12 -24.52
C ASP A 506 1.07 -2.59 -24.12
N ASP A 507 0.99 -3.50 -23.14
CA ASP A 507 -0.26 -4.06 -22.63
C ASP A 507 -1.13 -3.06 -21.87
N GLY A 508 -0.54 -1.97 -21.38
CA GLY A 508 -1.24 -0.82 -20.80
C GLY A 508 -1.77 0.16 -21.85
N GLY A 509 -1.44 -0.04 -23.13
CA GLY A 509 -1.75 0.88 -24.21
C GLY A 509 -0.80 2.08 -24.30
N PHE A 510 0.33 2.06 -23.59
CA PHE A 510 1.31 3.14 -23.64
C PHE A 510 2.16 3.03 -24.90
N LEU A 511 2.38 4.19 -25.54
CA LEU A 511 3.24 4.30 -26.71
C LEU A 511 4.70 4.04 -26.34
N LEU A 512 5.28 2.95 -26.84
CA LEU A 512 6.70 2.64 -26.72
C LEU A 512 7.50 3.18 -27.91
N MET A 513 6.90 3.17 -29.10
CA MET A 513 7.60 3.46 -30.34
C MET A 513 6.66 3.98 -31.42
N ALA A 514 7.13 4.95 -32.20
CA ALA A 514 6.41 5.47 -33.37
C ALA A 514 7.36 5.66 -34.55
N ASN A 515 6.84 5.57 -35.78
CA ASN A 515 7.56 5.86 -37.01
C ASN A 515 7.66 7.37 -37.32
N HIS A 516 6.75 8.19 -36.80
CA HIS A 516 6.72 9.62 -37.02
C HIS A 516 7.34 10.36 -35.83
N ASP A 517 8.28 11.26 -36.14
CA ASP A 517 9.14 11.93 -35.16
C ASP A 517 8.34 12.89 -34.23
N ASP A 518 7.14 13.32 -34.63
CA ASP A 518 6.28 14.18 -33.81
C ASP A 518 5.73 13.45 -32.59
N TYR A 519 5.51 12.13 -32.70
CA TYR A 519 5.13 11.30 -31.56
C TYR A 519 6.32 10.88 -30.72
N THR A 520 7.57 11.05 -31.14
CA THR A 520 8.73 10.71 -30.26
C THR A 520 8.77 11.54 -28.99
N ASN A 521 8.21 12.76 -29.04
CA ASN A 521 7.99 13.61 -27.88
C ASN A 521 6.67 13.32 -27.14
N GLN A 522 5.88 12.35 -27.61
CA GLN A 522 4.63 11.87 -26.99
C GLN A 522 4.68 10.36 -26.66
N VAL A 523 5.80 9.69 -26.95
CA VAL A 523 6.10 8.33 -26.47
C VAL A 523 5.85 8.35 -24.96
N CYS A 524 4.88 7.55 -24.51
CA CYS A 524 4.38 7.44 -23.13
C CYS A 524 3.28 8.41 -22.64
N THR A 525 2.48 9.03 -23.51
CA THR A 525 1.18 9.64 -23.11
C THR A 525 0.04 8.64 -22.99
#